data_AF-A0A0Q8Q341-F1
#
_entry.id   AF-A0A0Q8Q341-F1
#
_cell.length_a   1.000
_cell.length_b   1.000
_cell.length_c   1.000
_cell.angle_alpha   90.00
_cell.angle_beta   90.00
_cell.angle_gamma   90.00
#
_symmetry.space_group_name_H-M   'P 1'
#
loop_
_entity.id
_entity.type
_entity.pdbx_description
1 polymer ?
#
loop_
_entity_poly.entity_id
_entity_poly.type
_entity_poly.pdbx_seq_one_letter_code
_entity_poly.pdbx_strand_id
1 'polypeptide(L)'
;MTPQTPRRLLLASITLLVAGGLAACGGTDEPEASSPAGADDVIADLQDEAGVPEECRDAFPAAIGSPDLSRILLEPEGWPEPPVEATLCQTSTTLDDTIEIASFATEEPPAEVLDAYEAALEGTFETTRDENGLGELISGATDSGGFEVAAVDGSFTLTFSQG
;
A
#
# COMPACT_ATOMS: atom_id res chain seq x y z
N MET A 1 -38.83 17.67 10.30
CA MET A 1 -38.41 19.09 10.44
C MET A 1 -38.12 19.33 11.91
N THR A 2 -36.84 19.27 12.29
CA THR A 2 -36.35 19.42 13.66
C THR A 2 -35.36 20.59 13.66
N PRO A 3 -35.45 21.53 14.63
CA PRO A 3 -34.86 22.86 14.51
C PRO A 3 -33.35 22.91 14.78
N GLN A 4 -32.66 23.71 13.96
CA GLN A 4 -31.29 24.19 14.17
C GLN A 4 -31.16 24.90 15.53
N THR A 5 -30.10 24.60 16.28
CA THR A 5 -29.65 25.46 17.39
C THR A 5 -28.22 25.93 17.10
N PRO A 6 -28.00 27.24 16.88
CA PRO A 6 -26.66 27.80 16.74
C PRO A 6 -26.07 28.11 18.12
N ARG A 7 -24.88 27.59 18.42
CA ARG A 7 -24.07 28.08 19.55
C ARG A 7 -22.79 28.71 19.02
N ARG A 8 -22.82 30.04 19.03
CA ARG A 8 -21.66 30.93 18.85
C ARG A 8 -20.90 31.07 20.17
N LEU A 9 -19.62 31.42 20.01
CA LEU A 9 -18.79 32.33 20.82
C LEU A 9 -18.01 31.75 22.03
N LEU A 10 -16.67 31.74 21.92
CA LEU A 10 -15.68 32.59 22.62
C LEU A 10 -14.28 31.91 22.53
N LEU A 11 -13.34 32.43 21.74
CA LEU A 11 -12.25 33.34 22.16
C LEU A 11 -11.40 32.84 23.34
N ALA A 12 -10.21 32.32 23.05
CA ALA A 12 -9.02 32.47 23.90
C ALA A 12 -7.75 32.19 23.09
N SER A 13 -7.11 33.27 22.64
CA SER A 13 -5.75 33.29 22.14
C SER A 13 -4.77 32.90 23.25
N ILE A 14 -3.95 31.88 23.05
CA ILE A 14 -2.72 31.68 23.82
C ILE A 14 -1.57 31.59 22.82
N THR A 15 -0.92 32.73 22.63
CA THR A 15 0.37 32.89 22.00
C THR A 15 1.42 32.41 23.01
N LEU A 16 1.95 31.20 22.86
CA LEU A 16 3.14 30.79 23.63
C LEU A 16 4.37 30.88 22.73
N LEU A 17 5.05 32.03 22.84
CA LEU A 17 6.41 32.26 22.38
C LEU A 17 7.35 31.37 23.20
N VAL A 18 7.88 30.30 22.60
CA VAL A 18 9.03 29.57 23.13
C VAL A 18 10.23 29.92 22.25
N ALA A 19 10.85 31.06 22.57
CA ALA A 19 12.22 31.36 22.18
C ALA A 19 13.12 30.92 23.34
N GLY A 20 13.88 29.84 23.17
CA GLY A 20 14.76 29.35 24.21
C GLY A 20 15.72 28.27 23.73
N GLY A 21 16.98 28.66 23.53
CA GLY A 21 18.12 27.77 23.74
C GLY A 21 18.68 27.03 22.53
N LEU A 22 19.34 27.76 21.62
CA LEU A 22 20.47 27.21 20.87
C LEU A 22 21.64 27.00 21.84
N ALA A 23 21.57 25.95 22.64
CA ALA A 23 22.68 25.45 23.44
C ALA A 23 23.15 24.14 22.82
N ALA A 24 24.39 24.15 22.37
CA ALA A 24 25.12 23.06 21.77
C ALA A 24 25.02 21.73 22.53
N CYS A 25 24.33 20.74 21.95
CA CYS A 25 24.79 19.35 21.91
C CYS A 25 25.45 19.19 20.52
N GLY A 26 26.75 19.02 20.34
CA GLY A 26 27.69 18.32 21.21
C GLY A 26 27.57 16.82 20.97
N GLY A 27 27.93 16.38 19.75
CA GLY A 27 28.16 14.99 19.40
C GLY A 27 26.92 14.10 19.41
N THR A 28 26.19 14.08 18.31
CA THR A 28 25.40 12.90 17.97
C THR A 28 26.25 12.16 16.95
N ASP A 29 27.06 11.21 17.44
CA ASP A 29 27.34 9.99 16.68
C ASP A 29 25.98 9.52 16.18
N GLU A 30 25.66 9.82 14.92
CA GLU A 30 24.64 9.08 14.20
C GLU A 30 25.08 7.63 14.31
N PRO A 31 24.32 6.75 14.98
CA PRO A 31 24.56 5.34 14.77
C PRO A 31 24.23 5.13 13.29
N GLU A 32 25.27 5.06 12.45
CA GLU A 32 25.17 4.35 11.20
C GLU A 32 24.52 3.03 11.60
N ALA A 33 23.25 2.85 11.21
CA ALA A 33 22.55 1.60 11.35
C ALA A 33 23.31 0.64 10.44
N SER A 34 24.41 0.13 10.97
CA SER A 34 25.23 -0.89 10.38
C SER A 34 24.34 -2.11 10.45
N SER A 35 23.57 -2.34 9.38
CA SER A 35 23.05 -3.67 9.11
C SER A 35 24.22 -4.63 9.34
N PRO A 36 24.07 -5.64 10.20
CA PRO A 36 25.17 -6.55 10.49
C PRO A 36 25.69 -7.06 9.14
N ALA A 37 26.99 -6.89 8.91
CA ALA A 37 27.61 -7.23 7.63
C ALA A 37 27.19 -8.65 7.22
N GLY A 38 26.50 -8.79 6.09
CA GLY A 38 25.93 -10.05 5.59
C GLY A 38 24.43 -10.26 5.82
N ALA A 39 23.69 -9.33 6.44
CA ALA A 39 22.24 -9.44 6.56
C ALA A 39 21.53 -9.41 5.19
N ASP A 40 22.01 -8.55 4.29
CA ASP A 40 21.46 -8.42 2.94
C ASP A 40 21.73 -9.68 2.10
N ASP A 41 22.91 -10.29 2.26
CA ASP A 41 23.28 -11.56 1.61
C ASP A 41 22.35 -12.70 2.08
N VAL A 42 22.04 -12.76 3.37
CA VAL A 42 21.13 -13.78 3.93
C VAL A 42 19.70 -13.61 3.42
N ILE A 43 19.22 -12.38 3.28
CA ILE A 43 17.88 -12.11 2.73
C ILE A 43 17.83 -12.53 1.26
N ALA A 44 18.83 -12.15 0.47
CA ALA A 44 18.91 -12.52 -0.95
C ALA A 44 18.94 -14.05 -1.13
N ASP A 45 19.76 -14.77 -0.36
CA ASP A 45 19.83 -16.24 -0.37
C ASP A 45 18.46 -16.87 -0.04
N LEU A 46 17.74 -16.32 0.96
CA LEU A 46 16.40 -16.80 1.32
C LEU A 46 15.36 -16.53 0.22
N GLN A 47 15.45 -15.39 -0.46
CA GLN A 47 14.58 -15.05 -1.59
C GLN A 47 14.83 -15.96 -2.79
N ASP A 48 16.09 -16.26 -3.08
CA ASP A 48 16.51 -17.24 -4.08
C ASP A 48 15.96 -18.64 -3.78
N GLU A 49 16.14 -19.14 -2.55
CA GLU A 49 15.60 -20.44 -2.13
C GLU A 49 14.07 -20.49 -2.15
N ALA A 50 13.42 -19.37 -1.86
CA ALA A 50 11.97 -19.26 -1.87
C ALA A 50 11.36 -19.10 -3.28
N GLY A 51 12.20 -18.96 -4.31
CA GLY A 51 11.77 -18.80 -5.70
C GLY A 51 11.14 -17.44 -5.99
N VAL A 52 11.60 -16.38 -5.29
CA VAL A 52 11.15 -15.00 -5.55
C VAL A 52 11.77 -14.53 -6.88
N PRO A 53 10.96 -14.05 -7.85
CA PRO A 53 11.46 -13.52 -9.12
C PRO A 53 12.47 -12.37 -8.91
N GLU A 54 13.43 -12.22 -9.82
CA GLU A 54 14.48 -11.20 -9.70
C GLU A 54 13.89 -9.77 -9.66
N GLU A 55 12.90 -9.49 -10.52
CA GLU A 55 12.17 -8.22 -10.57
C GLU A 55 11.40 -7.88 -9.27
N CYS A 56 11.15 -8.86 -8.41
CA CYS A 56 10.49 -8.66 -7.13
C CYS A 56 11.44 -8.25 -6.00
N ARG A 57 12.75 -8.42 -6.16
CA ARG A 57 13.72 -8.19 -5.07
C ARG A 57 13.86 -6.71 -4.73
N ASP A 58 13.86 -5.87 -5.76
CA ASP A 58 14.00 -4.43 -5.59
C ASP A 58 12.71 -3.80 -5.05
N ALA A 59 11.56 -4.19 -5.61
CA ALA A 59 10.25 -3.68 -5.19
C ALA A 59 9.82 -4.23 -3.82
N PHE A 60 10.17 -5.49 -3.52
CA PHE A 60 9.77 -6.17 -2.28
C PHE A 60 10.95 -6.90 -1.62
N PRO A 61 11.88 -6.17 -0.96
CA PRO A 61 13.05 -6.77 -0.30
C PRO A 61 12.72 -7.74 0.83
N ALA A 62 11.48 -7.65 1.36
CA ALA A 62 10.99 -8.53 2.42
C ALA A 62 10.09 -9.67 1.91
N ALA A 63 9.88 -9.81 0.59
CA ALA A 63 9.10 -10.90 0.05
C ALA A 63 9.80 -12.24 0.34
N ILE A 64 9.11 -13.16 0.99
CA ILE A 64 9.58 -14.51 1.26
C ILE A 64 8.45 -15.47 0.87
N GLY A 65 8.76 -16.42 -0.02
CA GLY A 65 7.83 -17.44 -0.50
C GLY A 65 7.43 -17.23 -1.95
N SER A 66 7.07 -18.33 -2.62
CA SER A 66 6.53 -18.26 -3.98
C SER A 66 5.09 -17.72 -3.94
N PRO A 67 4.79 -16.63 -4.65
CA PRO A 67 3.47 -16.05 -4.61
C PRO A 67 2.48 -16.87 -5.46
N ASP A 68 1.21 -16.86 -5.05
CA ASP A 68 0.19 -17.74 -5.65
C ASP A 68 -1.19 -17.08 -5.59
N LEU A 69 -1.70 -16.61 -6.75
CA LEU A 69 -3.02 -15.99 -6.85
C LEU A 69 -4.16 -16.92 -6.45
N SER A 70 -3.99 -18.24 -6.53
CA SER A 70 -5.04 -19.19 -6.11
C SER A 70 -5.30 -19.15 -4.60
N ARG A 71 -4.47 -18.42 -3.84
CA ARG A 71 -4.66 -18.14 -2.41
C ARG A 71 -5.50 -16.90 -2.12
N ILE A 72 -5.82 -16.10 -3.14
CA ILE A 72 -6.72 -14.95 -3.01
C ILE A 72 -8.15 -15.46 -3.21
N LEU A 73 -8.87 -15.68 -2.12
CA LEU A 73 -10.24 -16.18 -2.08
C LEU A 73 -11.30 -15.07 -2.03
N LEU A 74 -10.90 -13.85 -1.68
CA LEU A 74 -11.75 -12.66 -1.57
C LEU A 74 -11.82 -11.85 -2.87
N GLU A 75 -11.18 -12.34 -3.95
CA GLU A 75 -11.28 -11.74 -5.28
C GLU A 75 -12.74 -11.75 -5.76
N PRO A 76 -13.32 -10.58 -6.12
CA PRO A 76 -14.68 -10.53 -6.65
C PRO A 76 -14.85 -11.30 -7.95
N GLU A 77 -16.04 -11.87 -8.18
CA GLU A 77 -16.34 -12.50 -9.46
C GLU A 77 -16.21 -11.50 -10.62
N GLY A 78 -15.47 -11.88 -11.66
CA GLY A 78 -15.23 -11.03 -12.83
C GLY A 78 -14.08 -10.03 -12.67
N TRP A 79 -13.25 -10.18 -11.64
CA TRP A 79 -12.04 -9.38 -11.49
C TRP A 79 -11.09 -9.56 -12.70
N PRO A 80 -10.55 -8.46 -13.26
CA PRO A 80 -9.69 -8.55 -14.43
C PRO A 80 -8.29 -9.07 -14.07
N GLU A 81 -7.64 -9.74 -15.03
CA GLU A 81 -6.20 -9.93 -14.98
C GLU A 81 -5.49 -8.56 -14.94
N PRO A 82 -4.26 -8.45 -14.39
CA PRO A 82 -3.52 -7.19 -14.38
C PRO A 82 -3.48 -6.54 -15.78
N PRO A 83 -3.98 -5.31 -15.94
CA PRO A 83 -4.11 -4.67 -17.24
C PRO A 83 -2.79 -4.09 -17.78
N VAL A 84 -1.72 -4.18 -16.99
CA VAL A 84 -0.35 -3.77 -17.30
C VAL A 84 0.59 -4.97 -17.18
N GLU A 85 1.75 -4.91 -17.84
CA GLU A 85 2.79 -5.94 -17.63
C GLU A 85 3.30 -5.86 -16.19
N ALA A 86 3.12 -6.94 -15.45
CA ALA A 86 3.42 -6.99 -14.03
C ALA A 86 3.73 -8.42 -13.57
N THR A 87 4.57 -8.52 -12.56
CA THR A 87 4.93 -9.80 -11.94
C THR A 87 4.39 -9.85 -10.54
N LEU A 88 3.66 -10.92 -10.24
CA LEU A 88 3.20 -11.20 -8.89
C LEU A 88 4.42 -11.52 -8.00
N CYS A 89 4.59 -10.73 -6.95
CA CYS A 89 5.73 -10.82 -6.04
C CYS A 89 5.37 -11.37 -4.67
N GLN A 90 4.16 -11.07 -4.19
CA GLN A 90 3.71 -11.54 -2.89
C GLN A 90 2.20 -11.70 -2.88
N THR A 91 1.74 -12.71 -2.15
CA THR A 91 0.34 -12.84 -1.71
C THR A 91 0.34 -12.99 -0.20
N SER A 92 -0.54 -12.28 0.50
CA SER A 92 -0.68 -12.40 1.95
C SER A 92 -2.13 -12.33 2.39
N THR A 93 -2.40 -12.92 3.55
CA THR A 93 -3.72 -12.89 4.19
C THR A 93 -3.52 -12.37 5.61
N THR A 94 -4.39 -11.45 6.03
CA THR A 94 -4.30 -10.80 7.35
C THR A 94 -5.67 -10.73 8.03
N LEU A 95 -5.66 -10.41 9.32
CA LEU A 95 -6.87 -10.20 10.14
C LEU A 95 -7.87 -11.36 10.06
N ASP A 96 -7.47 -12.57 10.47
CA ASP A 96 -8.35 -13.75 10.51
C ASP A 96 -9.03 -14.06 9.16
N ASP A 97 -8.26 -13.98 8.06
CA ASP A 97 -8.73 -14.24 6.69
C ASP A 97 -9.80 -13.25 6.17
N THR A 98 -9.82 -12.02 6.74
CA THR A 98 -10.76 -10.96 6.30
C THR A 98 -10.16 -9.97 5.32
N ILE A 99 -8.83 -9.94 5.19
CA ILE A 99 -8.12 -9.13 4.21
C ILE A 99 -7.09 -9.99 3.48
N GLU A 100 -7.10 -9.92 2.16
CA GLU A 100 -6.13 -10.57 1.30
C GLU A 100 -5.46 -9.54 0.41
N ILE A 101 -4.18 -9.73 0.16
CA ILE A 101 -3.33 -8.76 -0.52
C ILE A 101 -2.52 -9.50 -1.59
N ALA A 102 -2.53 -8.97 -2.81
CA ALA A 102 -1.64 -9.38 -3.88
C ALA A 102 -0.79 -8.17 -4.31
N SER A 103 0.53 -8.32 -4.25
CA SER A 103 1.49 -7.27 -4.59
C SER A 103 2.28 -7.65 -5.83
N PHE A 104 2.41 -6.68 -6.75
CA PHE A 104 3.02 -6.87 -8.05
C PHE A 104 4.14 -5.86 -8.28
N ALA A 105 5.23 -6.28 -8.92
CA ALA A 105 6.24 -5.40 -9.48
C ALA A 105 5.85 -5.02 -10.92
N THR A 106 6.10 -3.77 -11.31
CA THR A 106 5.85 -3.28 -12.67
C THR A 106 6.79 -2.12 -12.99
N GLU A 107 7.12 -1.93 -14.27
CA GLU A 107 7.88 -0.78 -14.76
C GLU A 107 6.97 0.42 -15.08
N GLU A 108 5.64 0.21 -15.10
CA GLU A 108 4.68 1.25 -15.45
C GLU A 108 4.57 2.33 -14.35
N PRO A 109 4.40 3.62 -14.72
CA PRO A 109 4.18 4.68 -13.77
C PRO A 109 2.89 4.47 -12.95
N PRO A 110 2.82 4.92 -11.67
CA PRO A 110 1.65 4.70 -10.82
C PRO A 110 0.33 5.20 -11.43
N ALA A 111 0.37 6.37 -12.06
CA ALA A 111 -0.81 6.93 -12.72
C ALA A 111 -1.30 6.06 -13.88
N GLU A 112 -0.39 5.46 -14.65
CA GLU A 112 -0.73 4.58 -15.78
C GLU A 112 -1.32 3.26 -15.31
N VAL A 113 -0.80 2.70 -14.20
CA VAL A 113 -1.38 1.52 -13.54
C VAL A 113 -2.83 1.81 -13.10
N LEU A 114 -3.06 2.94 -12.44
CA LEU A 114 -4.40 3.30 -11.97
C LEU A 114 -5.35 3.58 -13.15
N ASP A 115 -4.92 4.33 -14.16
CA ASP A 115 -5.71 4.59 -15.37
C ASP A 115 -6.11 3.27 -16.08
N ALA A 116 -5.19 2.31 -16.16
CA ALA A 116 -5.44 1.01 -16.78
C ALA A 116 -6.45 0.17 -15.97
N TYR A 117 -6.34 0.16 -14.64
CA TYR A 117 -7.32 -0.50 -13.78
C TYR A 117 -8.69 0.16 -13.83
N GLU A 118 -8.76 1.49 -13.82
CA GLU A 118 -10.02 2.24 -13.93
C GLU A 118 -10.76 1.88 -15.23
N ALA A 119 -10.03 1.80 -16.35
CA ALA A 119 -10.57 1.36 -17.63
C ALA A 119 -11.00 -0.12 -17.65
N ALA A 120 -10.22 -1.01 -17.01
CA ALA A 120 -10.52 -2.44 -16.95
C ALA A 120 -11.74 -2.77 -16.06
N LEU A 121 -11.97 -1.96 -15.02
CA LEU A 121 -13.09 -2.11 -14.09
C LEU A 121 -14.38 -1.45 -14.61
N GLU A 122 -14.27 -0.56 -15.60
CA GLU A 122 -15.41 0.18 -16.16
C GLU A 122 -16.54 -0.76 -16.62
N GLY A 123 -17.75 -0.49 -16.17
CA GLY A 123 -18.95 -1.24 -16.52
C GLY A 123 -19.12 -2.58 -15.78
N THR A 124 -18.12 -3.04 -15.03
CA THR A 124 -18.20 -4.23 -14.17
C THR A 124 -18.32 -3.84 -12.71
N PHE A 125 -17.51 -2.89 -12.26
CA PHE A 125 -17.47 -2.43 -10.87
C PHE A 125 -17.72 -0.92 -10.79
N GLU A 126 -18.39 -0.48 -9.73
CA GLU A 126 -18.44 0.94 -9.38
C GLU A 126 -17.16 1.28 -8.59
N THR A 127 -16.38 2.22 -9.12
CA THR A 127 -15.08 2.60 -8.57
C THR A 127 -15.08 4.06 -8.13
N THR A 128 -14.28 4.37 -7.11
CA THR A 128 -13.95 5.73 -6.70
C THR A 128 -12.43 5.87 -6.67
N ARG A 129 -11.94 6.93 -7.30
CA ARG A 129 -10.52 7.29 -7.29
C ARG A 129 -10.29 8.41 -6.29
N ASP A 130 -9.40 8.18 -5.33
CA ASP A 130 -9.15 9.08 -4.21
C ASP A 130 -7.65 9.26 -3.95
N GLU A 131 -7.28 10.41 -3.41
CA GLU A 131 -5.93 10.67 -2.88
C GLU A 131 -5.94 10.54 -1.36
N ASN A 132 -5.07 9.69 -0.81
CA ASN A 132 -4.88 9.54 0.63
C ASN A 132 -3.44 9.89 1.03
N GLY A 133 -3.13 9.79 2.32
CA GLY A 133 -1.80 10.13 2.85
C GLY A 133 -0.64 9.25 2.34
N LEU A 134 -0.92 8.20 1.57
CA LEU A 134 0.03 7.26 0.96
C LEU A 134 0.08 7.36 -0.57
N GLY A 135 -0.78 8.16 -1.19
CA GLY A 135 -0.85 8.33 -2.64
C GLY A 135 -2.28 8.24 -3.18
N GLU A 136 -2.37 8.14 -4.50
CA GLU A 136 -3.63 7.91 -5.20
C GLU A 136 -3.99 6.42 -5.18
N LEU A 137 -5.28 6.12 -5.09
CA LEU A 137 -5.81 4.77 -5.16
C LEU A 137 -7.17 4.72 -5.86
N ILE A 138 -7.55 3.51 -6.29
CA ILE A 138 -8.90 3.18 -6.72
C ILE A 138 -9.51 2.25 -5.68
N SER A 139 -10.74 2.53 -5.25
CA SER A 139 -11.50 1.67 -4.36
C SER A 139 -12.86 1.32 -4.96
N GLY A 140 -13.43 0.19 -4.54
CA GLY A 140 -14.78 -0.19 -4.93
C GLY A 140 -15.40 -1.17 -3.94
N ALA A 141 -16.72 -1.32 -4.02
CA ALA A 141 -17.49 -2.21 -3.18
C ALA A 141 -18.36 -3.14 -4.03
N THR A 142 -18.56 -4.35 -3.50
CA THR A 142 -19.34 -5.44 -4.08
C THR A 142 -20.26 -6.03 -3.00
N ASP A 143 -21.19 -6.91 -3.38
CA ASP A 143 -22.04 -7.60 -2.41
C ASP A 143 -21.24 -8.51 -1.44
N SER A 144 -20.04 -8.94 -1.84
CA SER A 144 -19.14 -9.82 -1.09
C SER A 144 -18.09 -9.08 -0.26
N GLY A 145 -17.91 -7.77 -0.44
CA GLY A 145 -16.87 -7.01 0.23
C GLY A 145 -16.31 -5.86 -0.59
N GLY A 146 -15.10 -5.41 -0.28
CA GLY A 146 -14.46 -4.25 -0.91
C GLY A 146 -13.09 -4.57 -1.50
N PHE A 147 -12.65 -3.74 -2.44
CA PHE A 147 -11.32 -3.81 -3.02
C PHE A 147 -10.64 -2.44 -3.07
N GLU A 148 -9.31 -2.45 -3.07
CA GLU A 148 -8.46 -1.28 -3.28
C GLU A 148 -7.30 -1.63 -4.22
N VAL A 149 -6.98 -0.71 -5.13
CA VAL A 149 -5.79 -0.73 -6.00
C VAL A 149 -4.95 0.48 -5.63
N ALA A 150 -3.77 0.26 -5.09
CA ALA A 150 -2.81 1.32 -4.76
C ALA A 150 -1.51 1.09 -5.53
N ALA A 151 -0.98 2.15 -6.14
CA ALA A 151 0.24 2.09 -6.93
C ALA A 151 1.30 3.08 -6.42
N VAL A 152 2.55 2.66 -6.46
CA VAL A 152 3.74 3.47 -6.17
C VAL A 152 4.82 3.16 -7.20
N ASP A 153 5.87 3.96 -7.29
CA ASP A 153 6.90 3.72 -8.30
C ASP A 153 7.49 2.31 -8.15
N GLY A 154 7.44 1.52 -9.23
CA GLY A 154 7.95 0.15 -9.30
C GLY A 154 6.98 -0.95 -8.85
N SER A 155 5.79 -0.63 -8.32
CA SER A 155 4.85 -1.65 -7.84
C SER A 155 3.40 -1.19 -7.68
N PHE A 156 2.50 -2.15 -7.59
CA PHE A 156 1.14 -1.91 -7.11
C PHE A 156 0.65 -3.05 -6.22
N THR A 157 -0.37 -2.75 -5.43
CA THR A 157 -0.99 -3.66 -4.48
C THR A 157 -2.49 -3.69 -4.69
N LEU A 158 -3.02 -4.89 -4.79
CA LEU A 158 -4.45 -5.18 -4.75
C LEU A 158 -4.79 -5.65 -3.34
N THR A 159 -5.75 -5.00 -2.72
CA THR A 159 -6.30 -5.41 -1.42
C THR A 159 -7.75 -5.80 -1.62
N PHE A 160 -8.12 -6.96 -1.09
CA PHE A 160 -9.49 -7.47 -1.06
C PHE A 160 -9.92 -7.66 0.39
N SER A 161 -11.15 -7.33 0.71
CA SER A 161 -11.67 -7.35 2.06
C SER A 161 -13.10 -7.89 2.12
N GLN A 162 -13.45 -8.58 3.19
CA GLN A 162 -14.84 -9.00 3.45
C GLN A 162 -15.71 -7.83 3.92
N GLY A 163 -16.97 -7.83 3.50
CA GLY A 163 -18.00 -6.84 3.87
C GLY A 163 -18.79 -7.17 5.13
#